data_AF-A0A6L5Q2B5-F1
#
_entry.id   AF-A0A6L5Q2B5-F1
#
_cell.length_a   1.000
_cell.length_b   1.000
_cell.length_c   1.000
_cell.angle_alpha   90.00
_cell.angle_beta   90.00
_cell.angle_gamma   90.00
#
_symmetry.space_group_name_H-M   'P 1'
#
loop_
_entity.id
_entity.type
_entity.pdbx_description
1 polymer ?
#
loop_
_entity_poly.entity_id
_entity_poly.type
_entity_poly.pdbx_seq_one_letter_code
_entity_poly.pdbx_strand_id
1 'polypeptide(L)'
;MIFLFIVYFVIIMTLVMTFLLSKKSYKKPIIKYIPTLILFIFAFISSVMFVLNNGMGALMIAVSLGITAIVNGLLLLALKVARLIVAKGK
;
A
#
# COMPACT_ATOMS: atom_id res chain seq x y z
N MET A 1 7.19 -4.62 -21.09
CA MET A 1 5.75 -4.94 -20.88
C MET A 1 5.51 -5.79 -19.65
N ILE A 2 6.13 -6.97 -19.53
CA ILE A 2 5.92 -7.91 -18.39
C ILE A 2 6.18 -7.24 -17.03
N PHE A 3 7.24 -6.45 -16.92
CA PHE A 3 7.58 -5.74 -15.68
C PHE A 3 6.49 -4.75 -15.22
N LEU A 4 5.93 -3.95 -16.15
CA LEU A 4 4.86 -3.01 -15.85
C LEU A 4 3.59 -3.73 -15.38
N PHE A 5 3.27 -4.85 -16.02
CA PHE A 5 2.15 -5.71 -15.66
C PHE A 5 2.28 -6.26 -14.23
N ILE A 6 3.49 -6.69 -13.84
CA ILE A 6 3.78 -7.14 -12.47
C ILE A 6 3.55 -6.01 -11.46
N VAL A 7 4.01 -4.78 -11.76
CA VAL A 7 3.81 -3.62 -10.88
C VAL A 7 2.31 -3.32 -10.68
N TYR A 8 1.53 -3.28 -11.76
CA TYR A 8 0.08 -3.07 -11.65
C TYR A 8 -0.64 -4.19 -10.90
N PHE A 9 -0.23 -5.45 -11.11
CA PHE A 9 -0.78 -6.58 -10.38
C PHE A 9 -0.50 -6.46 -8.86
N VAL A 10 0.71 -6.07 -8.49
CA VAL A 10 1.10 -5.84 -7.08
C VAL A 10 0.25 -4.74 -6.43
N ILE A 11 -0.10 -3.68 -7.17
CA ILE A 11 -0.97 -2.58 -6.69
C ILE A 11 -2.35 -3.11 -6.30
N ILE A 12 -3.02 -3.86 -7.18
CA ILE A 12 -4.35 -4.42 -6.90
C ILE A 12 -4.27 -5.44 -5.76
N MET A 13 -3.28 -6.32 -5.79
CA MET A 13 -3.13 -7.40 -4.81
C MET A 13 -2.88 -6.87 -3.40
N THR A 14 -2.08 -5.82 -3.26
CA THR A 14 -1.82 -5.16 -1.96
C THR A 14 -3.06 -4.46 -1.41
N LEU A 15 -3.91 -3.89 -2.28
CA LEU A 15 -5.16 -3.24 -1.88
C LEU A 15 -6.19 -4.27 -1.38
N VAL A 16 -6.33 -5.39 -2.10
CA VAL A 16 -7.17 -6.52 -1.68
C VAL A 16 -6.67 -7.13 -0.37
N MET A 17 -5.36 -7.38 -0.24
CA MET A 17 -4.75 -7.87 1.00
C MET A 17 -5.02 -6.92 2.17
N THR A 18 -4.82 -5.62 1.99
CA THR A 18 -5.05 -4.60 3.03
C THR A 18 -6.50 -4.61 3.51
N PHE A 19 -7.45 -4.74 2.58
CA PHE A 19 -8.88 -4.85 2.91
C PHE A 19 -9.22 -6.14 3.68
N LEU A 20 -8.74 -7.30 3.20
CA LEU A 20 -8.96 -8.59 3.83
C LEU A 20 -8.33 -8.65 5.23
N LEU A 21 -7.08 -8.20 5.35
CA LEU A 21 -6.38 -8.11 6.62
C LEU A 21 -7.09 -7.14 7.56
N SER A 22 -7.63 -6.04 7.03
CA SER A 22 -8.40 -5.12 7.84
C SER A 22 -9.61 -5.83 8.46
N LYS A 23 -10.44 -6.55 7.70
CA LYS A 23 -11.66 -7.23 8.22
C LYS A 23 -11.38 -8.19 9.37
N LYS A 24 -10.28 -8.96 9.35
CA LYS A 24 -9.94 -9.87 10.44
C LYS A 24 -9.56 -9.11 11.74
N SER A 25 -10.10 -9.58 12.87
CA SER A 25 -9.65 -9.13 14.19
C SER A 25 -8.40 -9.91 14.57
N TYR A 26 -7.25 -9.42 14.14
CA TYR A 26 -5.97 -10.00 14.55
C TYR A 26 -5.64 -9.60 15.98
N LYS A 27 -5.12 -10.53 16.79
CA LYS A 27 -4.57 -10.25 18.13
C LYS A 27 -3.55 -9.11 18.13
N LYS A 28 -2.80 -8.94 17.02
CA LYS A 28 -1.88 -7.82 16.80
C LYS A 28 -2.40 -6.94 15.65
N PRO A 29 -2.83 -5.69 15.90
CA PRO A 29 -3.41 -4.82 14.87
C PRO A 29 -2.38 -4.36 13.82
N ILE A 30 -1.10 -4.45 14.12
CA ILE A 30 0.03 -4.00 13.28
C ILE A 30 0.12 -4.79 11.96
N ILE A 31 -0.35 -6.05 11.94
CA ILE A 31 -0.27 -6.94 10.76
C ILE A 31 -0.96 -6.33 9.53
N LYS A 32 -1.98 -5.50 9.75
CA LYS A 32 -2.78 -4.84 8.71
C LYS A 32 -1.99 -3.79 7.92
N TYR A 33 -0.89 -3.29 8.48
CA TYR A 33 -0.03 -2.27 7.87
C TYR A 33 1.14 -2.84 7.08
N ILE A 34 1.38 -4.16 7.18
CA ILE A 34 2.50 -4.84 6.48
C ILE A 34 2.45 -4.60 4.97
N PRO A 35 1.30 -4.73 4.26
CA PRO A 35 1.26 -4.47 2.82
C PRO A 35 1.64 -3.03 2.46
N THR A 36 1.16 -2.05 3.23
CA THR A 36 1.50 -0.63 3.04
C THR A 36 2.98 -0.37 3.24
N LEU A 37 3.60 -0.99 4.26
CA LEU A 37 5.01 -0.86 4.55
C LEU A 37 5.88 -1.43 3.41
N ILE A 38 5.50 -2.60 2.89
CA ILE A 38 6.19 -3.24 1.76
C ILE A 38 6.16 -2.31 0.54
N LEU A 39 5.00 -1.77 0.19
CA LEU A 39 4.88 -0.81 -0.92
C LEU A 39 5.77 0.42 -0.74
N PHE A 40 5.81 0.95 0.48
CA PHE A 40 6.63 2.12 0.80
C PHE A 40 8.12 1.84 0.61
N ILE A 41 8.61 0.66 1.05
CA ILE A 41 10.01 0.25 0.86
C ILE A 41 10.33 0.13 -0.64
N PHE A 42 9.47 -0.51 -1.44
CA PHE A 42 9.70 -0.63 -2.88
C PHE A 42 9.66 0.72 -3.61
N ALA A 43 8.75 1.62 -3.20
CA ALA A 43 8.71 2.99 -3.71
C ALA A 43 10.00 3.75 -3.39
N PHE A 44 10.52 3.60 -2.16
CA PHE A 44 11.77 4.21 -1.72
C PHE A 44 12.97 3.70 -2.51
N ILE A 45 13.11 2.37 -2.68
CA ILE A 45 14.18 1.77 -3.47
C ILE A 45 14.13 2.27 -4.93
N SER A 46 12.94 2.34 -5.52
CA SER A 46 12.77 2.84 -6.89
C SER A 46 13.13 4.32 -7.01
N SER A 47 12.83 5.12 -5.98
CA SER A 47 13.21 6.53 -5.91
C SER A 47 14.74 6.70 -5.83
N VAL A 48 15.42 5.91 -4.99
CA VAL A 48 16.89 5.92 -4.91
C VAL A 48 17.51 5.54 -6.26
N MET A 49 16.98 4.51 -6.94
CA MET A 49 17.45 4.14 -8.27
C MET A 49 17.23 5.26 -9.31
N PHE A 50 16.14 6.02 -9.20
CA PHE A 50 15.92 7.19 -10.05
C PHE A 50 16.96 8.27 -9.81
N VAL A 51 17.24 8.63 -8.54
CA VAL A 51 18.24 9.66 -8.21
C VAL A 51 19.64 9.29 -8.72
N LEU A 52 20.02 8.00 -8.63
CA LEU A 52 21.35 7.55 -9.04
C LEU A 52 21.51 7.40 -10.56
N ASN A 53 20.47 6.95 -11.27
CA ASN A 53 20.58 6.58 -12.68
C ASN A 53 19.73 7.44 -13.64
N ASN A 54 19.01 8.46 -13.14
CA ASN A 54 18.09 9.31 -13.90
C ASN A 54 17.10 8.53 -14.79
N GLY A 55 16.72 7.33 -14.37
CA GLY A 55 15.85 6.45 -15.13
C GLY A 55 14.39 6.85 -15.03
N MET A 56 13.82 7.43 -16.09
CA MET A 56 12.39 7.78 -16.18
C MET A 56 11.44 6.62 -15.77
N GLY A 57 11.81 5.37 -16.11
CA GLY A 57 11.05 4.19 -15.70
C GLY A 57 11.03 3.99 -14.18
N ALA A 58 12.16 4.19 -13.49
CA ALA A 58 12.27 4.08 -12.04
C ALA A 58 11.43 5.15 -11.32
N LEU A 59 11.40 6.38 -11.86
CA LEU A 59 10.53 7.45 -11.36
C LEU A 59 9.05 7.06 -11.45
N MET A 60 8.62 6.56 -12.62
CA MET A 60 7.23 6.18 -12.84
C MET A 60 6.78 5.06 -11.89
N ILE A 61 7.67 4.10 -11.61
CA ILE A 61 7.43 3.03 -10.64
C ILE A 61 7.38 3.59 -9.20
N ALA A 62 8.33 4.45 -8.83
CA ALA A 62 8.37 5.06 -7.51
C ALA A 62 7.10 5.86 -7.21
N VAL A 63 6.64 6.67 -8.18
CA VAL A 63 5.40 7.45 -8.07
C VAL A 63 4.19 6.53 -7.96
N SER A 64 4.08 5.51 -8.81
CA SER A 64 2.94 4.58 -8.80
C SER A 64 2.83 3.81 -7.48
N LEU A 65 3.96 3.28 -6.99
CA LEU A 65 4.02 2.57 -5.71
C LEU A 65 3.79 3.50 -4.53
N GLY A 66 4.32 4.73 -4.57
CA GLY A 66 4.12 5.75 -3.55
C GLY A 66 2.66 6.15 -3.41
N ILE A 67 1.97 6.45 -4.53
CA ILE A 67 0.54 6.74 -4.55
C ILE A 67 -0.25 5.55 -3.98
N THR A 68 0.10 4.33 -4.39
CA THR A 68 -0.58 3.12 -3.89
C THR A 68 -0.40 2.95 -2.38
N ALA A 69 0.81 3.22 -1.85
CA ALA A 69 1.06 3.17 -0.41
C ALA A 69 0.19 4.20 0.35
N ILE A 70 0.07 5.43 -0.17
CA ILE A 70 -0.78 6.48 0.41
C ILE A 70 -2.25 6.05 0.42
N VAL A 71 -2.76 5.54 -0.71
CA VAL A 71 -4.15 5.06 -0.84
C VAL A 71 -4.43 3.90 0.13
N ASN A 72 -3.49 2.96 0.27
CA ASN A 72 -3.63 1.87 1.25
C ASN A 72 -3.60 2.36 2.70
N GLY A 73 -2.76 3.35 3.02
CA GLY A 73 -2.75 3.99 4.33
C GLY A 73 -4.09 4.67 4.66
N LEU A 74 -4.64 5.43 3.69
CA LEU A 74 -5.96 6.07 3.82
C LEU A 74 -7.08 5.05 3.99
N LEU A 75 -7.06 3.94 3.23
CA LEU A 75 -8.03 2.86 3.37
C LEU A 75 -8.03 2.27 4.79
N LEU A 76 -6.85 2.05 5.39
CA LEU A 76 -6.75 1.58 6.76
C LEU A 76 -7.33 2.57 7.78
N LEU A 77 -7.08 3.87 7.59
CA LEU A 77 -7.66 4.92 8.44
C LEU A 77 -9.19 4.96 8.32
N ALA A 78 -9.73 4.95 7.10
CA ALA A 78 -11.17 4.93 6.86
C ALA A 78 -11.84 3.70 7.51
N LEU A 79 -11.24 2.52 7.35
CA LEU A 79 -11.74 1.28 7.96
C LEU A 79 -11.66 1.30 9.50
N LYS A 80 -10.67 1.99 10.07
CA LYS A 80 -10.57 2.19 11.53
C LYS A 80 -11.67 3.12 12.04
N VAL A 81 -11.90 4.25 11.36
CA VAL A 81 -12.95 5.22 11.71
C VAL A 81 -14.33 4.59 11.59
N ALA A 82 -14.61 3.88 10.50
CA ALA A 82 -15.89 3.19 10.30
C ALA A 82 -16.20 2.21 11.45
N ARG A 83 -15.20 1.46 11.94
CA ARG A 83 -15.40 0.56 13.09
C ARG A 83 -15.66 1.29 14.39
N LEU A 84 -14.96 2.40 14.63
CA LEU A 84 -15.18 3.22 15.83
C LEU A 84 -16.60 3.77 15.86
N ILE A 85 -17.14 4.19 14.72
CA ILE A 85 -18.53 4.66 14.60
C ILE A 85 -19.51 3.51 14.84
N VAL A 86 -19.32 2.37 14.18
CA VAL A 86 -20.19 1.18 14.35
C VAL A 86 -20.17 0.65 15.79
N ALA A 87 -19.01 0.71 16.47
CA ALA A 87 -18.88 0.28 17.86
C ALA A 87 -19.49 1.27 18.87
N LYS A 88 -19.63 2.56 18.53
CA LYS A 88 -20.29 3.57 19.37
C LYS A 88 -21.82 3.63 19.17
N GLY A 89 -22.31 3.14 18.04
CA GLY A 89 -23.75 3.10 17.73
C GLY A 89 -24.48 1.84 18.22
N LYS A 90 -23.76 0.90 18.83
CA LYS A 90 -24.30 -0.20 19.64
C LYS A 90 -24.06 0.12 21.10
#